data_AF-G3IDX8-F1
#
_entry.id   AF-G3IDX8-F1
#
_cell.length_a   1.000
_cell.length_b   1.000
_cell.length_c   1.000
_cell.angle_alpha   90.00
_cell.angle_beta   90.00
_cell.angle_gamma   90.00
#
_symmetry.space_group_name_H-M   'P 1'
#
loop_
_entity.id
_entity.type
_entity.pdbx_description
1 polymer ?
#
loop_
_entity_poly.entity_id
_entity_poly.type
_entity_poly.pdbx_seq_one_letter_code
_entity_poly.pdbx_strand_id
1 'polypeptide(L)'
;MNKIARSILHDMVEMAGLTSFSFGEDDDCRYVMIFKKEFPSSDEELYSCHHREEWDPQKDEKKQKLKELAQKQEEEAAKQGPVVVSPASNYKDKYSNLFGKGAAKNTAHMLQANKTCVCVPLANKRDTLSIEEAMNKIRAKKCLQSAEELPTS
;
A
#
# COMPACT_ATOMS: atom_id res chain seq x y z
N MET A 1 -4.72 7.41 -29.40
CA MET A 1 -5.95 6.66 -29.81
C MET A 1 -7.04 6.91 -28.77
N ASN A 2 -8.30 7.13 -29.18
CA ASN A 2 -9.42 7.39 -28.25
C ASN A 2 -9.56 6.25 -27.23
N LYS A 3 -9.97 6.59 -25.99
CA LYS A 3 -10.14 5.63 -24.89
C LYS A 3 -10.99 4.41 -25.25
N ILE A 4 -12.09 4.63 -25.97
CA ILE A 4 -13.00 3.56 -26.41
C ILE A 4 -12.32 2.65 -27.44
N ALA A 5 -11.64 3.22 -28.44
CA ALA A 5 -10.94 2.43 -29.45
C ALA A 5 -9.81 1.59 -28.82
N ARG A 6 -9.15 2.11 -27.80
CA ARG A 6 -8.15 1.39 -27.00
C ARG A 6 -8.75 0.19 -26.29
N SER A 7 -9.90 0.37 -25.64
CA SER A 7 -10.62 -0.70 -24.94
C SER A 7 -11.03 -1.82 -25.89
N ILE A 8 -11.64 -1.45 -27.03
CA ILE A 8 -12.06 -2.42 -28.05
C ILE A 8 -10.86 -3.24 -28.57
N LEU A 9 -9.72 -2.57 -28.78
CA LEU A 9 -8.51 -3.26 -29.22
C LEU A 9 -8.01 -4.26 -28.18
N HIS A 10 -7.99 -3.90 -26.89
CA HIS A 10 -7.63 -4.83 -25.81
C HIS A 10 -8.54 -6.06 -25.81
N ASP A 11 -9.87 -5.86 -25.88
CA ASP A 11 -10.84 -6.95 -25.88
C ASP A 11 -10.63 -7.89 -27.09
N MET A 12 -10.40 -7.32 -28.28
CA MET A 12 -10.16 -8.12 -29.49
C MET A 12 -8.85 -8.91 -29.43
N VAL A 13 -7.81 -8.32 -28.85
CA VAL A 13 -6.49 -8.97 -28.72
C VAL A 13 -6.55 -10.09 -27.67
N GLU A 14 -7.26 -9.88 -26.57
CA GLU A 14 -7.52 -10.91 -25.57
C GLU A 14 -8.31 -12.10 -26.15
N MET A 15 -9.36 -11.83 -26.94
CA MET A 15 -10.09 -12.87 -27.66
C MET A 15 -9.22 -13.66 -28.65
N ALA A 16 -8.23 -13.01 -29.26
CA ALA A 16 -7.25 -13.65 -30.12
C ALA A 16 -6.18 -14.45 -29.35
N GLY A 17 -6.18 -14.41 -28.01
CA GLY A 17 -5.20 -15.09 -27.16
C GLY A 17 -3.81 -14.46 -27.21
N LEU A 18 -3.74 -13.17 -27.52
CA LEU A 18 -2.53 -12.36 -27.53
C LEU A 18 -2.51 -11.44 -26.30
N THR A 19 -1.33 -10.95 -25.94
CA THR A 19 -1.19 -10.02 -24.81
C THR A 19 -1.09 -8.59 -25.32
N SER A 20 -1.88 -7.66 -24.78
CA SER A 20 -1.82 -6.24 -25.12
C SER A 20 -1.57 -5.39 -23.89
N PHE A 21 -0.75 -4.34 -24.05
CA PHE A 21 -0.46 -3.37 -23.00
C PHE A 21 -0.62 -1.94 -23.53
N SER A 22 -1.15 -1.07 -22.67
CA SER A 22 -1.29 0.36 -22.97
C SER A 22 -0.10 1.13 -22.39
N PHE A 23 0.54 1.97 -23.20
CA PHE A 23 1.67 2.80 -22.81
C PHE A 23 1.40 4.27 -23.15
N GLY A 24 1.98 5.18 -22.38
CA GLY A 24 1.88 6.63 -22.56
C GLY A 24 1.41 7.34 -21.30
N GLU A 25 2.01 8.49 -21.04
CA GLU A 25 1.79 9.30 -19.83
C GLU A 25 0.41 10.01 -19.89
N ASP A 26 0.14 10.71 -20.99
CA ASP A 26 -1.10 11.47 -21.19
C ASP A 26 -2.19 10.69 -21.92
N ASP A 27 -3.45 10.86 -21.50
CA ASP A 27 -4.61 10.16 -22.08
C ASP A 27 -4.73 10.32 -23.62
N ASP A 28 -4.24 11.44 -24.15
CA ASP A 28 -4.25 11.78 -25.59
C ASP A 28 -3.12 11.09 -26.37
N CYS A 29 -1.97 10.84 -25.72
CA CYS A 29 -0.78 10.23 -26.32
C CYS A 29 -0.63 8.73 -26.03
N ARG A 30 -1.62 8.10 -25.38
CA ARG A 30 -1.59 6.65 -25.12
C ARG A 30 -1.74 5.82 -26.39
N TYR A 31 -0.83 4.85 -26.53
CA TYR A 31 -0.80 3.83 -27.58
C TYR A 31 -0.88 2.42 -26.99
N VAL A 32 -1.21 1.43 -27.82
CA VAL A 32 -1.32 0.03 -27.42
C VAL A 32 -0.25 -0.77 -28.14
N MET A 33 0.46 -1.61 -27.40
CA MET A 33 1.43 -2.55 -27.93
C MET A 33 0.90 -3.97 -27.77
N ILE A 34 1.03 -4.78 -28.83
CA ILE A 34 0.52 -6.15 -28.88
C ILE A 34 1.70 -7.09 -29.02
N PHE A 35 1.75 -8.10 -28.16
CA PHE A 35 2.81 -9.10 -28.10
C PHE A 35 2.34 -10.43 -28.69
N LYS A 36 3.24 -11.11 -29.38
CA LYS A 36 2.99 -12.45 -29.91
C LYS A 36 2.88 -13.45 -28.76
N LYS A 37 1.98 -14.42 -28.88
CA LYS A 37 1.77 -15.48 -27.89
C LYS A 37 3.03 -16.30 -27.58
N GLU A 38 3.92 -16.44 -28.55
CA GLU A 38 5.18 -17.20 -28.44
C GLU A 38 6.27 -16.43 -27.68
N PHE A 39 6.10 -15.11 -27.55
CA PHE A 39 7.05 -14.21 -26.89
C PHE A 39 6.28 -13.25 -25.97
N PRO A 40 5.66 -13.77 -24.89
CA PRO A 40 5.10 -12.88 -23.87
C PRO A 40 6.27 -12.12 -23.23
N SER A 41 6.27 -10.79 -23.34
CA SER A 41 7.26 -9.98 -22.63
C SER A 41 7.20 -10.24 -21.13
N SER A 42 8.37 -10.28 -20.49
CA SER A 42 8.45 -10.43 -19.04
C SER A 42 7.91 -9.18 -18.34
N ASP A 43 7.38 -9.34 -17.12
CA ASP A 43 6.81 -8.22 -16.34
C ASP A 43 7.86 -7.12 -16.06
N GLU A 44 9.13 -7.51 -15.96
CA GLU A 44 10.26 -6.60 -15.77
C GLU A 44 10.56 -5.80 -17.06
N GLU A 45 10.51 -6.42 -18.24
CA GLU A 45 10.60 -5.72 -19.54
C GLU A 45 9.47 -4.71 -19.73
N LEU A 46 8.24 -5.07 -19.35
CA LEU A 46 7.08 -4.19 -19.44
C LEU A 46 7.23 -2.98 -18.52
N TYR A 47 7.78 -3.19 -17.33
CA TYR A 47 8.06 -2.11 -16.38
C TYR A 47 9.12 -1.14 -16.93
N SER A 48 10.23 -1.64 -17.47
CA SER A 48 11.24 -0.78 -18.12
C SER A 48 10.66 -0.02 -19.31
N CYS A 49 9.82 -0.66 -20.11
CA CYS A 49 9.13 -0.02 -21.23
C CYS A 49 8.17 1.09 -20.79
N HIS A 50 7.51 0.94 -19.62
CA HIS A 50 6.67 1.98 -19.04
C HIS A 50 7.48 3.20 -18.57
N HIS A 51 8.69 2.97 -18.05
CA HIS A 51 9.57 4.02 -17.54
C HIS A 51 10.52 4.60 -18.59
N ARG A 52 10.45 4.12 -19.85
CA ARG A 52 11.40 4.42 -20.94
C ARG A 52 12.86 4.17 -20.53
N GLU A 53 13.09 3.19 -19.68
CA GLU A 53 14.43 2.82 -19.25
C GLU A 53 14.97 1.71 -20.16
N GLU A 54 16.28 1.74 -20.46
CA GLU A 54 16.89 0.72 -21.30
C GLU A 54 17.02 -0.59 -20.54
N TRP A 55 16.28 -1.59 -21.03
CA TRP A 55 16.30 -2.93 -20.48
C TRP A 55 17.60 -3.65 -20.88
N ASP A 56 18.35 -4.11 -19.90
CA ASP A 56 19.59 -4.88 -20.08
C ASP A 56 19.39 -6.32 -19.58
N PRO A 57 19.42 -7.33 -20.46
CA PRO A 57 19.20 -8.74 -20.09
C PRO A 57 20.11 -9.21 -18.94
N GLN A 58 21.33 -8.68 -18.88
CA GLN A 58 22.32 -9.12 -17.90
C GLN A 58 22.04 -8.55 -16.50
N LYS A 59 21.36 -7.40 -16.40
CA LYS A 59 20.92 -6.84 -15.12
C LYS A 59 19.72 -7.60 -14.57
N ASP A 60 18.83 -8.03 -15.46
CA ASP A 60 17.64 -8.78 -15.11
C ASP A 60 17.95 -10.16 -14.54
N GLU A 61 18.86 -10.91 -15.17
CA GLU A 61 19.29 -12.20 -14.64
C GLU A 61 19.90 -12.07 -13.24
N LYS A 62 20.68 -11.01 -12.99
CA LYS A 62 21.27 -10.75 -11.67
C LYS A 62 20.19 -10.42 -10.64
N LYS A 63 19.20 -9.62 -11.02
CA LYS A 63 18.06 -9.25 -10.16
C LYS A 63 17.18 -10.45 -9.84
N GLN A 64 16.91 -11.33 -10.82
CA GLN A 64 16.19 -12.59 -10.61
C GLN A 64 16.94 -13.51 -9.65
N LYS A 65 18.25 -13.72 -9.85
CA LYS A 65 19.08 -14.54 -8.96
C LYS A 65 19.09 -14.01 -7.52
N LEU A 66 19.14 -12.69 -7.34
CA LEU A 66 19.05 -12.03 -6.02
C LEU A 66 17.68 -12.25 -5.36
N LYS A 67 16.59 -12.08 -6.11
CA LYS A 67 15.22 -12.32 -5.59
C LYS A 67 15.03 -13.78 -5.18
N GLU A 68 15.49 -14.73 -6.00
CA GLU A 68 15.41 -16.16 -5.70
C GLU A 68 16.23 -16.53 -4.45
N LEU A 69 17.43 -15.96 -4.31
CA LEU A 69 18.27 -16.18 -3.13
C LEU A 69 17.63 -15.60 -1.87
N ALA A 70 17.02 -14.41 -1.96
CA ALA A 70 16.29 -13.82 -0.85
C ALA A 70 15.06 -14.65 -0.44
N GLN A 71 14.29 -15.17 -1.41
CA GLN A 71 13.17 -16.06 -1.14
C GLN A 71 13.63 -17.36 -0.47
N LYS A 72 14.73 -17.97 -0.92
CA LYS A 72 15.30 -19.16 -0.29
C LYS A 72 15.75 -18.87 1.15
N GLN A 73 16.38 -17.73 1.40
CA GLN A 73 16.75 -17.33 2.76
C GLN A 73 15.54 -17.08 3.65
N GLU A 74 14.48 -16.47 3.14
CA GLU A 74 13.25 -16.26 3.88
C GLU A 74 12.52 -17.57 4.17
N GLU A 75 12.51 -18.51 3.22
CA GLU A 75 11.94 -19.85 3.44
C GLU A 75 12.77 -20.66 4.45
N GLU A 76 14.10 -20.57 4.41
CA GLU A 76 14.96 -21.18 5.43
C GLU A 76 14.78 -20.52 6.80
N ALA A 77 14.64 -19.19 6.85
CA ALA A 77 14.37 -18.46 8.09
C ALA A 77 12.97 -18.78 8.65
N ALA A 78 11.97 -19.01 7.79
CA ALA A 78 10.64 -19.44 8.20
C ALA A 78 10.63 -20.89 8.71
N LYS A 79 11.49 -21.76 8.15
CA LYS A 79 11.70 -23.13 8.63
C LYS A 79 12.48 -23.17 9.95
N GLN A 80 13.40 -22.22 10.16
CA GLN A 80 13.99 -21.96 11.47
C GLN A 80 12.92 -21.31 12.36
N GLY A 81 12.09 -22.14 13.00
CA GLY A 81 11.09 -21.68 13.96
C GLY A 81 11.66 -20.73 15.02
N PRO A 82 10.80 -20.01 15.77
CA PRO A 82 11.21 -18.94 16.65
C PRO A 82 12.36 -19.38 17.58
N VAL A 83 13.49 -18.67 17.49
CA VAL A 83 14.67 -18.95 18.32
C VAL A 83 14.24 -18.82 19.78
N VAL A 84 14.12 -19.96 20.47
CA VAL A 84 13.82 -20.00 21.90
C VAL A 84 15.09 -19.57 22.63
N VAL A 85 15.27 -18.25 22.77
CA VAL A 85 16.28 -17.68 23.64
C VAL A 85 15.78 -17.90 25.06
N SER A 86 16.17 -19.02 25.69
CA SER A 86 15.95 -19.24 27.11
C SER A 86 17.00 -18.45 27.89
N PRO A 87 16.65 -17.34 28.57
CA PRO A 87 17.61 -16.60 29.36
C PRO A 87 18.12 -17.49 30.51
N ALA A 88 19.43 -17.41 30.81
CA ALA A 88 20.06 -18.25 31.84
C ALA A 88 19.48 -18.04 33.26
N SER A 89 18.80 -16.92 33.49
CA SER A 89 18.10 -16.66 34.75
C SER A 89 16.75 -15.97 34.52
N ASN A 90 15.76 -16.36 35.32
CA ASN A 90 14.45 -15.75 35.28
C ASN A 90 14.49 -14.39 36.00
N TYR A 91 14.55 -13.31 35.23
CA TYR A 91 14.60 -11.92 35.75
C TYR A 91 13.45 -11.58 36.71
N LYS A 92 12.31 -12.30 36.62
CA LYS A 92 11.18 -12.12 37.55
C LYS A 92 11.55 -12.45 39.00
N ASP A 93 12.51 -13.34 39.23
CA ASP A 93 12.92 -13.72 40.59
C ASP A 93 13.65 -12.58 41.31
N LYS A 94 14.38 -11.73 40.56
CA LYS A 94 15.10 -10.57 41.09
C LYS A 94 14.20 -9.54 41.77
N TYR A 95 12.94 -9.43 41.33
CA TYR A 95 11.97 -8.44 41.85
C TYR A 95 10.79 -9.08 42.56
N SER A 96 10.88 -10.38 42.88
CA SER A 96 9.82 -11.12 43.57
C SER A 96 9.49 -10.54 44.96
N ASN A 97 10.44 -9.85 45.58
CA ASN A 97 10.30 -9.09 46.83
C ASN A 97 9.47 -7.80 46.68
N LEU A 98 9.48 -7.15 45.52
CA LEU A 98 8.71 -5.92 45.26
C LEU A 98 7.24 -6.22 45.00
N PHE A 99 6.94 -7.34 44.35
CA PHE A 99 5.58 -7.66 43.90
C PHE A 99 4.86 -8.71 44.75
N GLY A 100 5.59 -9.48 45.58
CA GLY A 100 5.04 -10.56 46.40
C GLY A 100 4.49 -11.72 45.53
N LYS A 101 4.97 -12.95 45.77
CA LYS A 101 4.62 -14.12 44.93
C LYS A 101 3.10 -14.40 44.80
N GLY A 102 2.26 -13.85 45.68
CA GLY A 102 0.80 -14.03 45.69
C GLY A 102 -0.05 -12.82 45.25
N ALA A 103 0.50 -11.60 45.11
CA ALA A 103 -0.32 -10.40 44.87
C ALA A 103 -0.61 -10.10 43.38
N ALA A 104 0.15 -10.72 42.47
CA ALA A 104 0.08 -10.45 41.03
C ALA A 104 -1.27 -10.86 40.37
N LYS A 105 -1.92 -11.93 40.85
CA LYS A 105 -3.20 -12.39 40.28
C LYS A 105 -4.36 -11.43 40.54
N ASN A 106 -4.36 -10.75 41.70
CA ASN A 106 -5.42 -9.81 42.06
C ASN A 106 -5.22 -8.43 41.44
N THR A 107 -3.96 -8.02 41.21
CA THR A 107 -3.63 -6.73 40.56
C THR A 107 -3.78 -6.76 39.05
N ALA A 108 -3.56 -7.90 38.38
CA ALA A 108 -3.79 -8.04 36.95
C ALA A 108 -5.25 -7.75 36.54
N HIS A 109 -6.22 -8.08 37.41
CA HIS A 109 -7.62 -7.76 37.19
C HIS A 109 -7.95 -6.26 37.33
N MET A 110 -7.10 -5.46 37.98
CA MET A 110 -7.32 -4.03 38.19
C MET A 110 -6.81 -3.15 37.05
N LEU A 111 -5.96 -3.67 36.15
CA LEU A 111 -5.50 -2.95 34.95
C LEU A 111 -6.47 -3.20 33.80
N GLN A 112 -7.72 -2.78 33.96
CA GLN A 112 -8.58 -2.58 32.79
C GLN A 112 -8.03 -1.35 32.05
N ALA A 113 -7.37 -1.57 30.92
CA ALA A 113 -6.86 -0.48 30.09
C ALA A 113 -8.01 0.49 29.78
N ASN A 114 -7.84 1.77 30.12
CA ASN A 114 -8.82 2.80 29.81
C ASN A 114 -8.80 3.00 28.29
N LYS A 115 -9.72 2.31 27.58
CA LYS A 115 -9.87 2.35 26.12
C LYS A 115 -10.22 3.74 25.59
N THR A 116 -10.49 4.70 26.49
CA THR A 116 -11.03 6.02 26.20
C THR A 116 -9.95 7.06 25.84
N CYS A 117 -8.65 6.76 26.00
CA CYS A 117 -7.58 7.73 25.75
C CYS A 117 -7.40 8.11 24.27
N VAL A 118 -7.96 7.35 23.34
CA VAL A 118 -7.79 7.56 21.88
C VAL A 118 -9.01 8.25 21.26
N CYS A 119 -10.18 8.19 21.89
CA CYS A 119 -11.41 8.72 21.34
C CYS A 119 -11.90 9.92 22.17
N VAL A 120 -11.61 11.14 21.69
CA VAL A 120 -12.14 12.37 22.27
C VAL A 120 -13.66 12.40 22.06
N PRO A 121 -14.49 12.53 23.12
CA PRO A 121 -15.94 12.65 22.98
C PRO A 121 -16.31 13.81 22.05
N LEU A 122 -17.36 13.64 21.23
CA LEU A 122 -17.87 14.68 20.32
C LEU A 122 -18.09 16.03 21.02
N ALA A 123 -18.57 16.01 22.27
CA ALA A 123 -18.77 17.21 23.09
C ALA A 123 -17.49 18.05 23.32
N ASN A 124 -16.32 17.42 23.23
CA ASN A 124 -15.02 18.07 23.45
C ASN A 124 -14.28 18.38 22.13
N LYS A 125 -14.87 18.05 20.98
CA LYS A 125 -14.28 18.37 19.67
C LYS A 125 -14.58 19.82 19.32
N ARG A 126 -13.58 20.51 18.75
CA ARG A 126 -13.75 21.90 18.26
C ARG A 126 -14.69 21.99 17.06
N ASP A 127 -14.76 20.93 16.26
CA ASP A 127 -15.66 20.83 15.12
C ASP A 127 -16.71 19.76 15.39
N THR A 128 -17.96 20.19 15.41
CA THR A 128 -19.15 19.35 15.60
C THR A 128 -19.92 19.11 14.30
N LEU A 129 -19.46 19.70 13.18
CA LEU A 129 -20.13 19.56 11.90
C LEU A 129 -20.02 18.13 11.38
N SER A 130 -21.07 17.68 10.70
CA SER A 130 -20.99 16.45 9.93
C SER A 130 -20.03 16.63 8.75
N ILE A 131 -19.40 15.55 8.30
CA ILE A 131 -18.52 15.52 7.13
C ILE A 131 -19.22 16.12 5.91
N GLU A 132 -20.50 15.80 5.72
CA GLU A 132 -21.31 16.29 4.61
C GLU A 132 -21.53 17.81 4.67
N GLU A 133 -21.80 18.36 5.85
CA GLU A 133 -21.96 19.80 6.06
C GLU A 133 -20.67 20.55 5.80
N ALA A 134 -19.52 19.99 6.22
CA ALA A 134 -18.21 20.54 5.95
C ALA A 134 -17.93 20.58 4.44
N MET A 135 -18.22 19.48 3.72
CA MET A 135 -18.05 19.42 2.26
C MET A 135 -18.97 20.40 1.52
N ASN A 136 -20.20 20.59 1.98
CA ASN A 136 -21.12 21.57 1.39
C ASN A 136 -20.65 23.00 1.60
N LYS A 137 -20.12 23.33 2.79
CA LYS A 137 -19.51 24.65 3.06
C LYS A 137 -18.27 24.90 2.20
N ILE A 138 -17.41 23.89 2.01
CA ILE A 138 -16.25 23.99 1.13
C ILE A 138 -16.68 24.23 -0.32
N ARG A 139 -17.67 23.47 -0.81
CA ARG A 139 -18.23 23.64 -2.17
C ARG A 139 -18.83 25.04 -2.36
N ALA A 140 -19.64 25.51 -1.41
CA ALA A 140 -20.25 26.83 -1.48
C ALA A 140 -19.21 27.97 -1.48
N LYS A 141 -18.18 27.88 -0.61
CA LYS A 141 -17.09 28.86 -0.60
C LYS A 141 -16.32 28.87 -1.92
N LYS A 142 -16.04 27.71 -2.50
CA LYS A 142 -15.36 27.62 -3.80
C LYS A 142 -16.17 28.26 -4.92
N CYS A 143 -17.49 28.07 -4.94
CA CYS A 143 -18.37 28.72 -5.93
C CYS A 143 -18.40 30.26 -5.78
N LEU A 144 -18.39 30.77 -4.55
CA LEU A 144 -18.36 32.22 -4.29
C LEU A 144 -17.02 32.84 -4.69
N GLN A 145 -15.90 32.19 -4.38
CA GLN A 145 -14.56 32.64 -4.79
C GLN A 145 -14.42 32.67 -6.32
N SER A 146 -14.93 31.64 -7.03
CA SER A 146 -14.94 31.65 -8.49
C SER A 146 -15.87 32.70 -9.12
N ALA A 147 -16.86 33.19 -8.38
CA ALA A 147 -17.76 34.26 -8.83
C ALA A 147 -17.18 35.66 -8.60
N GLU A 148 -16.33 35.82 -7.58
CA GLU A 148 -15.65 37.07 -7.23
C GLU A 148 -14.39 37.33 -8.08
N GLU A 149 -13.76 36.27 -8.62
CA GLU A 149 -12.60 36.38 -9.53
C GLU A 149 -12.95 36.73 -10.99
N LEU A 150 -14.23 37.01 -11.31
CA LEU A 150 -14.60 37.58 -12.61
C LEU A 150 -14.32 39.10 -12.59
N PRO A 151 -13.41 39.62 -13.44
CA PRO A 151 -13.10 41.04 -13.44
C PRO A 151 -14.31 41.81 -13.98
N THR A 152 -14.82 42.74 -13.19
CA THR A 152 -15.61 43.85 -13.72
C THR A 152 -14.71 44.68 -14.63
N SER A 153 -14.94 44.53 -15.95
CA SER A 153 -14.65 45.46 -17.05
C SER A 153 -13.70 46.61 -16.76
#